data_AF-A0A523ATZ8-F1
#
_entry.id   AF-A0A523ATZ8-F1
#
_cell.length_a   1.000
_cell.length_b   1.000
_cell.length_c   1.000
_cell.angle_alpha   90.00
_cell.angle_beta   90.00
_cell.angle_gamma   90.00
#
_symmetry.space_group_name_H-M   'P 1'
#
loop_
_entity.id
_entity.type
_entity.pdbx_description
1 polymer ?
#
loop_
_entity_poly.entity_id
_entity_poly.type
_entity_poly.pdbx_seq_one_letter_code
_entity_poly.pdbx_strand_id
1 'polypeptide(L)'
;NVLITCESLLRGDTVIRCDDGLLRDLRTVFGKYKMSEETWKVMEEIALLLKEVEPSEVKVFFDSPASGSGKLAREMEELLQREGIRARCRAVKGVDREVSSCEISASSDRVIVERAKAIWDLPAELLKRKGGKVLDLTEF
;
A
#
# COMPACT_ATOMS: atom_id res chain seq x y z
N ASN A 1 0.09 5.75 1.98
CA ASN A 1 -1.24 5.73 1.32
C ASN A 1 -1.71 4.30 1.09
N VAL A 2 -1.01 3.45 0.33
CA VAL A 2 -1.47 2.09 -0.05
C VAL A 2 -2.01 1.28 1.14
N LEU A 3 -1.23 1.16 2.22
CA LEU A 3 -1.65 0.42 3.41
C LEU A 3 -2.98 0.95 3.99
N ILE A 4 -3.15 2.28 4.06
CA ILE A 4 -4.35 2.93 4.59
C ILE A 4 -5.54 2.69 3.64
N THR A 5 -5.32 2.73 2.33
CA THR A 5 -6.36 2.46 1.34
C THR A 5 -6.82 1.00 1.41
N CYS A 6 -5.89 0.05 1.55
CA CYS A 6 -6.20 -1.35 1.80
C CYS A 6 -6.92 -1.58 3.14
N GLU A 7 -6.53 -0.90 4.21
CA GLU A 7 -7.27 -0.94 5.49
C GLU A 7 -8.70 -0.45 5.32
N SER A 8 -8.90 0.65 4.59
CA SER A 8 -10.23 1.22 4.34
C SER A 8 -11.12 0.24 3.59
N LEU A 9 -10.56 -0.44 2.58
CA LEU A 9 -11.21 -1.52 1.85
C LEU A 9 -11.65 -2.66 2.77
N LEU A 10 -10.73 -3.21 3.58
CA LEU A 10 -11.04 -4.34 4.46
C LEU A 10 -11.99 -3.97 5.60
N ARG A 11 -12.00 -2.70 6.04
CA ARG A 11 -12.95 -2.19 7.03
C ARG A 11 -14.35 -1.96 6.44
N GLY A 12 -14.50 -2.05 5.12
CA GLY A 12 -15.77 -1.85 4.42
C GLY A 12 -16.16 -0.38 4.23
N ASP A 13 -15.18 0.53 4.33
CA ASP A 13 -15.39 1.92 3.93
C ASP A 13 -15.52 2.03 2.42
N THR A 14 -16.12 3.12 1.96
CA THR A 14 -16.10 3.49 0.55
C THR A 14 -14.71 4.01 0.20
N VAL A 15 -14.08 3.39 -0.80
CA VAL A 15 -12.94 3.97 -1.51
C VAL A 15 -13.40 4.58 -2.83
N ILE A 16 -12.61 5.48 -3.38
CA ILE A 16 -12.91 6.19 -4.62
C ILE A 16 -11.98 5.67 -5.70
N ARG A 17 -12.53 5.27 -6.85
CA ARG A 17 -11.76 5.18 -8.10
C ARG A 17 -11.77 6.56 -8.73
N CYS A 18 -10.60 7.19 -8.81
CA CYS A 18 -10.48 8.53 -9.36
C CYS A 18 -10.45 8.50 -10.90
N ASP A 19 -10.44 9.69 -11.50
CA ASP A 19 -10.37 9.93 -12.95
C ASP A 19 -9.12 9.33 -13.62
N ASP A 20 -8.01 9.20 -12.87
CA ASP A 20 -6.81 8.47 -13.31
C ASP A 20 -6.92 6.93 -13.19
N GLY A 21 -8.08 6.42 -12.77
CA GLY A 21 -8.37 5.00 -12.60
C GLY A 21 -7.82 4.37 -11.32
N LEU A 22 -7.06 5.12 -10.50
CA LEU A 22 -6.44 4.60 -9.28
C LEU A 22 -7.39 4.69 -8.07
N LEU A 23 -7.30 3.71 -7.18
CA LEU A 23 -8.04 3.72 -5.92
C LEU A 23 -7.39 4.60 -4.84
N ARG A 24 -8.24 5.37 -4.18
CA ARG A 24 -7.89 6.24 -3.04
C ARG A 24 -8.93 6.12 -1.94
N ASP A 25 -8.48 6.17 -0.69
CA ASP A 25 -9.40 6.29 0.45
C ASP A 25 -9.69 7.76 0.79
N LEU A 26 -10.73 7.95 1.61
CA LEU A 26 -11.13 9.26 2.13
C LEU A 26 -10.62 9.52 3.55
N ARG A 27 -9.83 8.61 4.14
CA ARG A 27 -9.41 8.74 5.53
C ARG A 27 -8.25 9.70 5.62
N THR A 28 -8.46 10.76 6.38
CA THR A 28 -7.33 11.55 6.87
C THR A 28 -6.77 10.90 8.13
N VAL A 29 -5.56 10.36 8.04
CA VAL A 29 -4.85 9.86 9.23
C VAL A 29 -4.18 11.05 9.93
N PHE A 30 -4.86 11.59 10.95
CA PHE A 30 -4.29 12.59 11.84
C PHE A 30 -3.62 11.91 13.05
N GLY A 31 -2.34 12.21 13.32
CA GLY A 31 -1.64 11.77 14.53
C GLY A 31 -0.82 10.49 14.39
N LYS A 32 -0.60 9.78 15.51
CA LYS A 32 0.26 8.58 15.57
C LYS A 32 -0.45 7.40 14.90
N TYR A 33 0.11 6.88 13.80
CA TYR A 33 -0.33 5.60 13.24
C TYR A 33 -0.06 4.48 14.26
N LYS A 34 -1.09 3.71 14.61
CA LYS A 34 -0.98 2.61 15.57
C LYS A 34 -1.37 1.32 14.87
N MET A 35 -0.40 0.42 14.75
CA MET A 35 -0.61 -0.92 14.22
C MET A 35 -1.73 -1.62 15.01
N SER A 36 -2.74 -2.11 14.30
CA SER A 36 -3.88 -2.83 14.84
C SER A 36 -3.94 -4.26 14.28
N GLU A 37 -4.86 -5.08 14.78
CA GLU A 37 -5.15 -6.38 14.16
C GLU A 37 -5.61 -6.23 12.69
N GLU A 38 -6.26 -5.12 12.35
CA GLU A 38 -6.66 -4.82 10.97
C GLU A 38 -5.44 -4.55 10.09
N THR A 39 -4.47 -3.76 10.58
CA THR A 39 -3.22 -3.54 9.88
C THR A 39 -2.50 -4.87 9.58
N TRP A 40 -2.47 -5.78 10.57
CA TRP A 40 -1.85 -7.09 10.39
C TRP A 40 -2.54 -7.90 9.28
N LYS A 41 -3.87 -7.98 9.30
CA LYS A 41 -4.65 -8.66 8.24
C LYS A 41 -4.36 -8.07 6.86
N VAL A 42 -4.27 -6.74 6.75
CA VAL A 42 -3.90 -6.09 5.49
C VAL A 42 -2.51 -6.50 5.01
N MET A 43 -1.52 -6.54 5.91
CA MET A 43 -0.16 -6.96 5.56
C MET A 43 -0.14 -8.42 5.06
N GLU A 44 -0.93 -9.32 5.67
CA GLU A 44 -1.08 -10.70 5.20
C GLU A 44 -1.69 -10.77 3.80
N GLU A 45 -2.73 -9.98 3.52
CA GLU A 45 -3.33 -9.92 2.18
C GLU A 45 -2.36 -9.35 1.13
N ILE A 46 -1.57 -8.33 1.50
CA ILE A 46 -0.50 -7.79 0.64
C ILE A 46 0.55 -8.88 0.34
N ALA A 47 0.97 -9.63 1.35
CA ALA A 47 1.94 -10.70 1.18
C ALA A 47 1.42 -11.79 0.23
N LEU A 48 0.13 -12.15 0.32
CA LEU A 48 -0.50 -13.10 -0.59
C LEU A 48 -0.53 -12.59 -2.04
N LEU A 49 -0.91 -11.33 -2.26
CA LEU A 49 -0.87 -10.72 -3.60
C LEU A 49 0.55 -10.70 -4.18
N LEU A 50 1.55 -10.35 -3.37
CA LEU A 50 2.95 -10.37 -3.79
C LEU A 50 3.43 -11.78 -4.13
N LYS A 51 2.96 -12.79 -3.40
CA LYS A 51 3.27 -14.21 -3.65
C LYS A 51 2.68 -14.72 -4.96
N GLU A 52 1.52 -14.21 -5.37
CA GLU A 52 0.89 -14.57 -6.65
C GLU A 52 1.64 -13.95 -7.86
N VAL A 53 2.23 -12.77 -7.70
CA VAL A 53 2.95 -12.06 -8.77
C VAL A 53 4.44 -12.44 -8.83
N GLU A 54 4.99 -13.00 -7.75
CA GLU A 54 6.37 -13.49 -7.64
C GLU A 54 7.47 -12.49 -8.09
N PRO A 55 7.51 -11.26 -7.54
CA PRO A 55 8.55 -10.30 -7.89
C PRO A 55 9.94 -10.76 -7.41
N SER A 56 10.98 -10.43 -8.17
CA SER A 56 12.36 -10.79 -7.81
C SER A 56 12.87 -10.10 -6.53
N GLU A 57 12.34 -8.91 -6.20
CA GLU A 57 12.60 -8.18 -4.97
C GLU A 57 11.44 -7.21 -4.67
N VAL A 58 11.03 -7.13 -3.40
CA VAL A 58 10.03 -6.17 -2.91
C VAL A 58 10.71 -5.14 -2.02
N LYS A 59 10.39 -3.86 -2.22
CA LYS A 59 10.81 -2.77 -1.32
C LYS A 59 9.58 -2.08 -0.75
N VAL A 60 9.49 -2.02 0.57
CA VAL A 60 8.39 -1.33 1.27
C VAL A 60 8.95 -0.15 2.04
N PHE A 61 8.36 1.02 1.83
CA PHE A 61 8.81 2.25 2.47
C PHE A 61 7.71 2.85 3.32
N PHE A 62 8.03 3.11 4.58
CA PHE A 62 7.17 3.80 5.54
C PHE A 62 7.76 5.18 5.85
N ASP A 63 6.89 6.15 6.12
CA ASP A 63 7.35 7.51 6.40
C ASP A 63 7.89 7.60 7.83
N SER A 64 9.19 7.85 7.97
CA SER A 64 9.89 7.83 9.27
C SER A 64 9.41 8.87 10.30
N PRO A 65 8.91 10.08 9.93
CA PRO A 65 8.31 10.99 10.89
C PRO A 65 7.00 10.45 11.49
N ALA A 66 6.31 9.52 10.82
CA ALA A 66 5.13 8.87 11.38
C ALA A 66 5.55 7.89 12.50
N SER A 67 4.92 8.04 13.66
CA SER A 67 5.17 7.18 14.82
C SER A 67 4.85 5.72 14.48
N GLY A 68 5.69 4.79 14.93
CA GLY A 68 5.48 3.36 14.69
C GLY A 68 6.00 2.83 13.35
N SER A 69 6.40 3.69 12.41
CA SER A 69 6.88 3.29 11.07
C SER A 69 8.06 2.31 11.12
N GLY A 70 8.99 2.46 12.07
CA GLY A 70 10.13 1.54 12.22
C GLY A 70 9.69 0.14 12.65
N LYS A 71 8.71 0.04 13.56
CA LYS A 71 8.14 -1.25 13.96
C LYS A 71 7.39 -1.88 12.80
N LEU A 72 6.54 -1.10 12.13
CA LEU A 72 5.76 -1.56 10.97
C LEU A 72 6.65 -2.07 9.83
N ALA A 73 7.76 -1.38 9.54
CA ALA A 73 8.75 -1.82 8.58
C ALA A 73 9.31 -3.20 8.94
N ARG A 74 9.73 -3.39 10.19
CA ARG A 74 10.27 -4.66 10.67
C ARG A 74 9.25 -5.80 10.56
N GLU A 75 8.03 -5.58 11.05
CA GLU A 75 6.97 -6.58 11.06
C GLU A 75 6.57 -6.99 9.62
N MET A 76 6.49 -6.03 8.70
CA MET A 76 6.24 -6.29 7.28
C MET A 76 7.39 -7.09 6.64
N GLU A 77 8.64 -6.74 6.96
CA GLU A 77 9.82 -7.46 6.45
C GLU A 77 9.84 -8.91 6.93
N GLU A 78 9.63 -9.14 8.23
CA GLU A 78 9.58 -10.47 8.84
C GLU A 78 8.45 -11.31 8.23
N LEU A 79 7.26 -10.73 8.02
CA LEU A 79 6.14 -11.39 7.36
C LEU A 79 6.48 -11.82 5.93
N LEU A 80 6.98 -10.90 5.11
CA LEU A 80 7.29 -11.19 3.71
C LEU A 80 8.40 -12.25 3.58
N GLN A 81 9.43 -12.18 4.42
CA GLN A 81 10.50 -13.18 4.44
C GLN A 81 9.98 -14.56 4.87
N ARG A 82 9.07 -14.62 5.84
CA ARG A 82 8.42 -15.89 6.25
C ARG A 82 7.62 -16.51 5.12
N GLU A 83 7.04 -15.71 4.25
CA GLU A 83 6.33 -16.16 3.04
C GLU A 83 7.27 -16.51 1.86
N GLY A 84 8.59 -16.44 2.06
CA GLY A 84 9.59 -16.74 1.04
C GLY A 84 9.85 -15.59 0.06
N ILE A 85 9.33 -14.39 0.33
CA ILE A 85 9.47 -13.22 -0.54
C ILE A 85 10.75 -12.47 -0.16
N ARG A 86 11.61 -12.22 -1.15
CA ARG A 86 12.79 -11.37 -0.97
C ARG A 86 12.36 -9.92 -0.78
N ALA A 87 12.29 -9.47 0.46
CA ALA A 87 11.83 -8.14 0.81
C ALA A 87 12.88 -7.30 1.57
N ARG A 88 12.83 -5.98 1.35
CA ARG A 88 13.48 -4.97 2.17
C ARG A 88 12.47 -3.91 2.59
N CYS A 89 12.21 -3.78 3.89
CA CYS A 89 11.26 -2.78 4.39
C CYS A 89 11.98 -1.74 5.26
N ARG A 90 11.72 -0.45 5.03
CA ARG A 90 12.42 0.63 5.74
C ARG A 90 11.49 1.77 6.09
N ALA A 91 11.71 2.36 7.26
CA ALA A 91 11.22 3.69 7.58
C ALA A 91 12.24 4.73 7.10
N VAL A 92 11.85 5.63 6.19
CA VAL A 92 12.76 6.60 5.55
C VAL A 92 12.19 8.02 5.58
N LYS A 93 13.04 9.03 5.38
CA LYS A 93 12.58 10.38 5.03
C LYS A 93 12.47 10.46 3.51
N GLY A 94 11.41 11.08 3.00
CA GLY A 94 11.23 11.24 1.55
C GLY A 94 10.82 9.95 0.85
N VAL A 95 9.79 9.27 1.38
CA VAL A 95 9.23 8.03 0.85
C VAL A 95 8.91 8.13 -0.65
N ASP A 96 8.38 9.27 -1.10
CA ASP A 96 7.98 9.47 -2.50
C ASP A 96 9.13 9.25 -3.48
N ARG A 97 10.33 9.68 -3.12
CA ARG A 97 11.52 9.51 -3.96
C ARG A 97 11.91 8.04 -4.04
N GLU A 98 11.91 7.33 -2.92
CA GLU A 98 12.27 5.91 -2.88
C GLU A 98 11.26 5.07 -3.66
N VAL A 99 9.95 5.30 -3.44
CA VAL A 99 8.87 4.57 -4.12
C VAL A 99 8.88 4.83 -5.62
N SER A 100 8.98 6.09 -6.06
CA SER A 100 8.98 6.44 -7.50
C SER A 100 10.22 5.98 -8.26
N SER A 101 11.31 5.62 -7.57
CA SER A 101 12.54 5.12 -8.20
C SER A 101 12.50 3.64 -8.57
N CYS A 102 11.47 2.90 -8.14
CA CYS A 102 11.31 1.49 -8.44
C CYS A 102 10.86 1.27 -9.90
N GLU A 103 11.05 0.04 -10.41
CA GLU A 103 10.60 -0.33 -11.75
C GLU A 103 9.08 -0.34 -11.85
N ILE A 104 8.43 -0.88 -10.82
CA ILE A 104 6.98 -0.86 -10.61
C ILE A 104 6.74 -0.27 -9.21
N SER A 105 5.92 0.77 -9.15
CA SER A 105 5.59 1.47 -7.90
C SER A 105 4.14 1.21 -7.53
N ALA A 106 3.89 0.78 -6.30
CA ALA A 106 2.53 0.73 -5.75
C ALA A 106 2.23 2.02 -4.99
N SER A 107 1.47 2.93 -5.61
CA SER A 107 1.03 4.18 -4.99
C SER A 107 -0.05 4.85 -5.83
N SER A 108 -0.97 5.55 -5.17
CA SER A 108 -1.90 6.50 -5.78
C SER A 108 -1.58 7.97 -5.46
N ASP A 109 -0.42 8.25 -4.85
CA ASP A 109 0.04 9.61 -4.62
C ASP A 109 0.45 10.26 -5.96
N ARG A 110 -0.08 11.44 -6.25
CA ARG A 110 0.13 12.13 -7.52
C ARG A 110 1.60 12.34 -7.85
N VAL A 111 2.43 12.70 -6.86
CA VAL A 111 3.86 12.96 -7.09
C VAL A 111 4.59 11.68 -7.49
N ILE A 112 4.17 10.54 -6.94
CA ILE A 112 4.74 9.23 -7.28
C ILE A 112 4.23 8.79 -8.65
N VAL A 113 2.92 8.92 -8.90
CA VAL A 113 2.28 8.53 -10.18
C VAL A 113 2.89 9.28 -11.36
N GLU A 114 3.15 10.58 -11.22
CA GLU A 114 3.78 11.39 -12.28
C GLU A 114 5.25 11.02 -12.57
N ARG A 115 5.93 10.34 -11.64
CA ARG A 115 7.38 10.05 -11.73
C ARG A 115 7.71 8.57 -11.96
N ALA A 116 6.83 7.67 -11.54
CA ALA A 116 7.04 6.24 -11.62
C ALA A 116 7.08 5.77 -13.08
N LYS A 117 7.87 4.73 -13.35
CA LYS A 117 7.93 4.11 -14.69
C LYS A 117 6.67 3.31 -15.00
N ALA A 118 6.13 2.64 -13.98
CA ALA A 118 4.88 1.88 -14.04
C ALA A 118 4.22 1.93 -12.65
N ILE A 119 2.88 1.96 -12.63
CA ILE A 119 2.09 1.92 -11.41
C ILE A 119 1.36 0.59 -11.30
N TRP A 120 1.44 -0.01 -10.12
CA TRP A 120 0.59 -1.12 -9.73
C TRP A 120 -0.42 -0.66 -8.68
N ASP A 121 -1.70 -0.65 -9.04
CA ASP A 121 -2.77 -0.34 -8.09
C ASP A 121 -3.05 -1.57 -7.20
N LEU A 122 -2.18 -1.76 -6.20
CA LEU A 122 -2.30 -2.85 -5.24
C LEU A 122 -3.67 -2.85 -4.53
N PRO A 123 -4.21 -1.71 -4.06
CA PRO A 123 -5.57 -1.67 -3.52
C PRO A 123 -6.64 -2.19 -4.50
N ALA A 124 -6.52 -1.93 -5.80
CA ALA A 124 -7.45 -2.48 -6.79
C ALA A 124 -7.36 -4.01 -6.91
N GLU A 125 -6.16 -4.60 -6.82
CA GLU A 125 -6.03 -6.06 -6.77
C GLU A 125 -6.64 -6.65 -5.49
N LEU A 126 -6.47 -5.98 -4.35
CA LEU A 126 -7.11 -6.39 -3.11
C LEU A 126 -8.64 -6.34 -3.22
N LEU A 127 -9.17 -5.26 -3.81
CA LEU A 127 -10.61 -5.10 -4.06
C LEU A 127 -11.15 -6.25 -4.91
N LYS A 128 -10.46 -6.64 -6.00
CA LYS A 128 -10.89 -7.78 -6.84
C LYS A 128 -10.99 -9.08 -6.03
N ARG A 129 -10.09 -9.27 -5.05
CA ARG A 129 -10.02 -10.48 -4.24
C ARG A 129 -11.03 -10.52 -3.09
N LYS A 130 -11.32 -9.38 -2.45
CA LYS A 130 -12.13 -9.31 -1.22
C LYS A 130 -13.50 -8.65 -1.40
N GLY A 131 -13.72 -7.97 -2.53
CA GLY A 131 -14.85 -7.07 -2.71
C GLY A 131 -14.71 -5.81 -1.86
N GLY A 132 -15.63 -4.87 -2.05
CA GLY A 132 -15.62 -3.61 -1.33
C GLY A 132 -16.58 -2.59 -1.94
N LYS A 133 -16.76 -1.47 -1.24
CA LYS A 133 -17.56 -0.34 -1.74
C LYS A 133 -16.66 0.60 -2.51
N VAL A 134 -17.00 0.85 -3.77
CA VAL A 134 -16.28 1.79 -4.64
C VAL A 134 -17.24 2.83 -5.17
N LEU A 135 -16.85 4.09 -5.03
CA LEU A 135 -17.42 5.19 -5.80
C LEU A 135 -16.53 5.41 -7.03
N ASP A 136 -17.08 5.19 -8.22
CA ASP A 136 -16.33 5.32 -9.46
C ASP A 136 -16.50 6.73 -10.06
N LEU A 137 -15.39 7.46 -10.20
CA LEU A 137 -15.36 8.80 -10.80
C LEU A 137 -14.84 8.79 -12.25
N THR A 138 -14.52 7.63 -12.83
CA THR A 138 -14.06 7.52 -14.23
C THR A 138 -15.18 7.72 -15.25
N GLU A 139 -16.43 7.66 -14.79
CA GLU A 139 -17.63 7.77 -15.64
C GLU A 139 -18.18 9.22 -15.72
N PHE A 140 -17.50 10.20 -15.11
CA PHE A 140 -17.86 11.63 -15.12
C PHE A 140 -16.93 12.43 -16.03
#